data_AF-A0A6N7ISS1-F1
#
_entry.id   AF-A0A6N7ISS1-F1
#
_cell.length_a   1.000
_cell.length_b   1.000
_cell.length_c   1.000
_cell.angle_alpha   90.00
_cell.angle_beta   90.00
_cell.angle_gamma   90.00
#
_symmetry.space_group_name_H-M   'P 1'
#
loop_
_entity.id
_entity.type
_entity.pdbx_description
1 polymer ?
#
loop_
_entity_poly.entity_id
_entity_poly.type
_entity_poly.pdbx_seq_one_letter_code
_entity_poly.pdbx_strand_id
1 'polypeptide(L)'
;MTSFSRRVSKRNCPSCSAATSARRAFCPSCSAATSARRAFCPSCSAATSSRRAFCPSCSAATSSRRAFCPSCSAATSSRRAFCPSCSAATSSRRAFCPSCSAVTSSRRAF
;
A
#
# COMPACT_ATOMS: atom_id res chain seq x y z
N MET A 1 -28.01 -4.83 -11.56
CA MET A 1 -26.75 -5.45 -12.05
C MET A 1 -25.62 -5.18 -11.06
N THR A 2 -25.47 -5.97 -10.00
CA THR A 2 -24.27 -5.94 -9.16
C THR A 2 -23.88 -7.38 -8.92
N SER A 3 -23.13 -7.89 -9.89
CA SER A 3 -22.72 -9.29 -10.00
C SER A 3 -22.06 -9.75 -8.69
N PHE A 4 -22.72 -10.69 -8.03
CA PHE A 4 -22.12 -11.57 -7.04
C PHE A 4 -20.95 -12.31 -7.70
N SER A 5 -19.99 -12.76 -6.88
CA SER A 5 -19.01 -13.80 -7.23
C SER A 5 -17.71 -13.34 -7.89
N ARG A 6 -16.64 -13.40 -7.10
CA ARG A 6 -15.66 -14.50 -7.18
C ARG A 6 -14.66 -14.30 -6.06
N ARG A 7 -14.23 -15.40 -5.42
CA ARG A 7 -12.92 -15.43 -4.75
C ARG A 7 -11.88 -15.20 -5.84
N VAL A 8 -11.61 -13.94 -6.19
CA VAL A 8 -10.73 -13.60 -7.30
C VAL A 8 -9.31 -13.91 -6.86
N SER A 9 -8.77 -15.03 -7.34
CA SER A 9 -7.39 -15.43 -7.09
C SER A 9 -6.38 -14.42 -7.66
N LYS A 10 -6.74 -13.72 -8.76
CA LYS A 10 -5.95 -12.67 -9.41
C LYS A 10 -6.90 -11.66 -10.08
N ARG A 11 -6.75 -10.37 -9.80
CA ARG A 11 -7.47 -9.28 -10.46
C ARG A 11 -6.47 -8.36 -11.14
N ASN A 12 -6.66 -8.12 -12.42
CA ASN A 12 -5.96 -7.10 -13.18
C ASN A 12 -6.98 -6.06 -13.62
N CYS A 13 -6.86 -4.84 -13.12
CA CYS A 13 -7.76 -3.75 -13.44
C CYS A 13 -6.93 -2.50 -13.77
N PRO A 14 -7.06 -1.91 -14.96
CA PRO A 14 -6.22 -0.79 -15.39
C PRO A 14 -6.40 0.45 -14.51
N SER A 15 -7.62 0.68 -14.02
CA SER A 15 -7.92 1.65 -12.97
C SER A 15 -8.92 1.06 -12.00
N CYS A 16 -8.55 1.03 -10.71
CA CYS A 16 -9.39 0.53 -9.62
C CYS A 16 -10.13 1.74 -9.03
N SER A 17 -11.29 2.09 -9.61
CA SER A 17 -12.18 3.18 -9.17
C SER A 17 -13.23 2.73 -8.15
N ALA A 18 -13.37 1.42 -7.92
CA ALA A 18 -14.25 0.84 -6.93
C ALA A 18 -13.47 -0.03 -5.93
N ALA A 19 -14.03 -0.17 -4.73
CA ALA A 19 -13.43 -0.98 -3.68
C ALA A 19 -13.21 -2.42 -4.17
N THR A 20 -11.97 -2.89 -4.06
CA THR A 20 -11.54 -4.13 -4.70
C THR A 20 -10.97 -5.11 -3.70
N SER A 21 -11.44 -6.36 -3.74
CA SER A 21 -10.91 -7.46 -2.92
C SER A 21 -10.45 -8.64 -3.78
N ALA A 22 -9.18 -9.06 -3.63
CA ALA A 22 -8.60 -10.16 -4.40
C ALA A 22 -7.43 -10.85 -3.65
N ARG A 23 -7.06 -12.10 -4.00
CA ARG A 23 -5.82 -12.68 -3.46
C ARG A 23 -4.57 -11.98 -4.02
N ARG A 24 -4.58 -11.65 -5.31
CA ARG A 24 -3.55 -10.84 -5.97
C ARG A 24 -4.25 -9.73 -6.75
N ALA A 25 -3.84 -8.50 -6.54
CA ALA A 25 -4.33 -7.34 -7.27
C ALA A 25 -3.16 -6.68 -8.00
N PHE A 26 -3.32 -6.46 -9.29
CA PHE A 26 -2.46 -5.61 -10.10
C PHE A 26 -3.36 -4.49 -10.63
N CYS A 27 -3.13 -3.26 -10.16
CA CYS A 27 -3.78 -2.09 -10.74
C CYS A 27 -2.71 -1.03 -11.00
N PRO A 28 -2.50 -0.55 -12.24
CA PRO A 28 -1.61 0.57 -12.55
C PRO A 28 -1.91 1.80 -11.68
N SER A 29 -3.20 2.10 -11.52
CA SER A 29 -3.69 3.18 -10.67
C SER A 29 -4.84 2.69 -9.79
N CYS A 30 -4.74 2.94 -8.48
CA CYS A 30 -5.87 2.77 -7.56
C CYS A 30 -6.33 4.13 -7.05
N SER A 31 -7.57 4.49 -7.37
CA SER A 31 -8.28 5.62 -6.76
C SER A 31 -9.29 5.19 -5.71
N ALA A 32 -9.46 3.88 -5.50
CA ALA A 32 -10.34 3.32 -4.47
C ALA A 32 -9.64 2.31 -3.56
N ALA A 33 -10.31 2.01 -2.43
CA ALA A 33 -9.79 1.12 -1.41
C ALA A 33 -9.50 -0.29 -1.96
N THR A 34 -8.28 -0.77 -1.78
CA THR A 34 -7.86 -2.07 -2.30
C THR A 34 -7.42 -2.99 -1.18
N SER A 35 -8.03 -4.17 -1.11
CA SER A 35 -7.70 -5.22 -0.14
C SER A 35 -7.19 -6.47 -0.85
N ALA A 36 -5.92 -6.83 -0.62
CA ALA A 36 -5.35 -8.02 -1.25
C ALA A 36 -4.34 -8.79 -0.40
N ARG A 37 -4.04 -10.05 -0.72
CA ARG A 37 -2.86 -10.70 -0.11
C ARG A 37 -1.57 -10.12 -0.68
N ARG A 38 -1.56 -9.85 -1.99
CA ARG A 38 -0.48 -9.17 -2.70
C ARG A 38 -1.08 -8.08 -3.57
N ALA A 39 -0.70 -6.84 -3.35
CA ALA A 39 -1.08 -5.71 -4.19
C ALA A 39 0.17 -5.15 -4.87
N PHE A 40 0.05 -4.93 -6.18
CA PHE A 40 1.02 -4.17 -6.96
C PHE A 40 0.30 -2.98 -7.58
N CYS A 41 0.76 -1.79 -7.23
CA CYS A 41 0.11 -0.54 -7.61
C CYS A 41 1.16 0.55 -7.84
N PRO A 42 1.56 0.87 -9.08
CA PRO A 42 2.47 1.97 -9.39
C PRO A 42 2.08 3.27 -8.69
N SER A 43 0.81 3.66 -8.82
CA SER A 43 0.27 4.88 -8.24
C SER A 43 -0.99 4.59 -7.45
N CYS A 44 -0.91 4.76 -6.12
CA CYS A 44 -2.04 4.55 -5.24
C CYS A 44 -2.40 5.86 -4.54
N SER A 45 -3.57 6.39 -4.91
CA SER A 45 -4.17 7.59 -4.31
C SER A 45 -5.25 7.24 -3.28
N ALA A 46 -5.43 5.95 -2.97
CA ALA A 46 -6.43 5.46 -2.02
C ALA A 46 -5.88 4.41 -1.06
N ALA A 47 -6.64 4.19 0.02
CA ALA A 47 -6.25 3.32 1.11
C ALA A 47 -6.00 1.88 0.63
N THR A 48 -4.81 1.35 0.91
CA THR A 48 -4.44 0.00 0.49
C THR A 48 -4.15 -0.88 1.68
N SER A 49 -4.86 -2.02 1.79
CA SER A 49 -4.65 -3.02 2.83
C SER A 49 -4.13 -4.31 2.22
N SER A 50 -2.93 -4.74 2.60
CA SER A 50 -2.34 -5.96 2.01
C SER A 50 -1.39 -6.75 2.91
N ARG A 51 -1.13 -8.03 2.60
CA ARG A 51 -0.01 -8.72 3.28
C ARG A 51 1.34 -8.25 2.73
N ARG A 52 1.40 -8.04 1.41
CA ARG A 52 2.54 -7.47 0.70
C ARG A 52 2.00 -6.41 -0.25
N ALA A 53 2.41 -5.17 -0.05
CA ALA A 53 2.12 -4.06 -0.95
C ALA A 53 3.42 -3.59 -1.60
N PHE A 54 3.38 -3.41 -2.91
CA PHE A 54 4.41 -2.72 -3.66
C PHE A 54 3.77 -1.52 -4.34
N CYS A 55 4.22 -0.33 -3.97
CA CYS A 55 3.70 0.90 -4.52
C CYS A 55 4.79 1.95 -4.61
N PRO A 56 5.37 2.25 -5.79
CA PRO A 56 6.44 3.21 -5.92
C PRO A 56 6.04 4.63 -5.49
N SER A 57 4.81 5.04 -5.82
CA SER A 57 4.27 6.32 -5.38
C SER A 57 2.93 6.11 -4.68
N CYS A 58 2.92 6.33 -3.37
CA CYS A 58 1.70 6.23 -2.57
C CYS A 58 1.37 7.56 -1.91
N SER A 59 0.23 8.13 -2.32
CA SER A 59 -0.30 9.37 -1.78
C SER A 59 -1.40 9.13 -0.73
N ALA A 60 -1.61 7.89 -0.32
CA ALA A 60 -2.68 7.50 0.59
C ALA A 60 -2.25 6.49 1.66
N ALA A 61 -3.12 6.28 2.64
CA ALA A 61 -2.83 5.41 3.77
C ALA A 61 -2.59 3.95 3.33
N THR A 62 -1.43 3.41 3.67
CA THR A 62 -1.09 2.01 3.36
C THR A 62 -0.94 1.21 4.64
N SER A 63 -1.74 0.14 4.76
CA SER A 63 -1.65 -0.83 5.84
C SER A 63 -1.15 -2.16 5.29
N SER A 64 0.02 -2.62 5.75
CA SER A 64 0.58 -3.88 5.25
C SER A 64 1.43 -4.67 6.23
N ARG A 65 1.59 -5.97 5.98
CA ARG A 65 2.62 -6.73 6.73
C ARG A 65 4.02 -6.36 6.24
N ARG A 66 4.17 -6.21 4.92
CA ARG A 66 5.38 -5.72 4.25
C ARG A 66 4.96 -4.69 3.21
N ALA A 67 5.44 -3.47 3.35
CA ALA A 67 5.23 -2.39 2.39
C ALA A 67 6.58 -2.00 1.78
N PHE A 68 6.60 -1.82 0.47
CA PHE A 68 7.71 -1.21 -0.26
C PHE A 68 7.17 0.00 -1.02
N CYS A 69 7.66 1.17 -0.66
CA CYS A 69 7.22 2.43 -1.23
C CYS A 69 8.36 3.45 -1.26
N PRO A 70 9.11 3.61 -2.37
CA PRO A 70 10.19 4.59 -2.47
C PRO A 70 9.78 6.01 -2.11
N SER A 71 8.58 6.44 -2.53
CA SER A 71 8.04 7.75 -2.19
C SER A 71 6.63 7.61 -1.63
N CYS A 72 6.49 7.88 -0.33
CA CYS A 72 5.19 7.90 0.32
C CYS A 72 4.90 9.29 0.87
N SER A 73 3.78 9.87 0.43
CA SER A 73 3.31 11.18 0.92
C SER A 73 2.26 11.04 2.01
N ALA A 74 1.96 9.82 2.46
CA ALA A 74 0.86 9.52 3.37
C ALA A 74 1.21 8.49 4.45
N ALA A 75 0.29 8.29 5.38
CA ALA A 75 0.53 7.45 6.54
C ALA A 75 0.75 5.97 6.15
N THR A 76 1.89 5.40 6.57
CA THR A 76 2.18 3.98 6.33
C THR A 76 2.22 3.22 7.64
N SER A 77 1.35 2.23 7.77
CA SER A 77 1.33 1.29 8.90
C SER A 77 1.80 -0.08 8.44
N SER A 78 2.93 -0.57 8.96
CA SER A 78 3.44 -1.88 8.55
C SER A 78 4.24 -2.65 9.61
N ARG A 79 4.40 -3.96 9.45
CA ARG A 79 5.40 -4.67 10.29
C ARG A 79 6.81 -4.42 9.79
N ARG A 80 6.97 -4.34 8.48
CA ARG A 80 8.21 -3.99 7.78
C ARG A 80 7.85 -2.99 6.68
N ALA A 81 8.38 -1.78 6.77
CA ALA A 81 8.27 -0.76 5.72
C ALA A 81 9.65 -0.46 5.16
N PHE A 82 9.74 -0.32 3.85
CA PHE A 82 10.91 0.23 3.16
C PHE A 82 10.43 1.45 2.39
N CYS A 83 10.86 2.63 2.81
CA CYS A 83 10.44 3.91 2.26
C CYS A 83 11.58 4.94 2.38
N PRO A 84 12.49 5.01 1.40
CA PRO A 84 13.60 5.96 1.41
C PRO A 84 13.18 7.41 1.58
N SER A 85 12.06 7.81 0.98
CA SER A 85 11.48 9.14 1.18
C SER A 85 10.03 9.04 1.65
N CYS A 86 9.79 9.45 2.89
CA CYS A 86 8.43 9.55 3.43
C CYS A 86 8.16 10.97 3.94
N SER A 87 7.11 11.60 3.41
CA SER A 87 6.69 12.93 3.85
C SER A 87 5.65 12.88 4.98
N ALA A 88 5.24 11.69 5.43
CA ALA A 88 4.14 11.51 6.37
C ALA A 88 4.43 10.44 7.44
N ALA A 89 3.49 10.30 8.38
CA ALA A 89 3.67 9.45 9.55
C ALA A 89 3.86 7.96 9.18
N THR A 90 4.97 7.37 9.63
CA THR A 90 5.25 5.95 9.40
C THR A 90 5.25 5.20 10.72
N SER A 91 4.28 4.30 10.89
CA SER A 91 4.21 3.40 12.05
C SER A 91 4.65 2.02 11.63
N SER A 92 5.84 1.59 12.05
CA SER A 92 6.31 0.24 11.69
C SER A 92 7.16 -0.46 12.72
N ARG A 93 7.04 -1.78 12.86
CA ARG A 93 7.94 -2.54 13.75
C ARG A 93 9.40 -2.47 13.30
N ARG A 94 9.61 -2.49 11.98
CA ARG A 94 10.89 -2.23 11.32
C ARG A 94 10.63 -1.28 10.16
N ALA A 95 11.27 -0.12 10.16
CA ALA A 95 11.22 0.83 9.06
C ALA A 95 12.63 1.03 8.51
N PHE A 96 12.77 1.14 7.20
CA PHE A 96 13.99 1.64 6.56
C PHE A 96 13.62 2.91 5.81
N CYS A 97 14.05 4.05 6.33
CA CYS A 97 13.69 5.37 5.81
C CYS A 97 14.81 6.39 6.06
N PRO A 98 15.81 6.48 5.17
CA PRO A 98 16.87 7.50 5.25
C PRO A 98 16.35 8.94 5.32
N SER A 99 15.25 9.25 4.62
CA SER A 99 14.68 10.60 4.59
C SER A 99 13.19 10.56 4.95
N CYS A 100 12.90 10.70 6.24
CA CYS A 100 11.54 10.92 6.74
C CYS A 100 11.39 12.37 7.22
N SER A 101 10.51 13.14 6.57
CA SER A 101 10.18 14.51 7.01
C SER A 101 9.14 14.55 8.13
N ALA A 102 8.63 13.40 8.57
CA ALA A 102 7.52 13.28 9.52
C ALA A 102 7.77 12.23 10.61
N VAL A 103 6.84 12.14 11.56
CA VAL A 103 6.92 11.26 12.73
C VAL A 103 7.02 9.79 12.32
N THR A 104 8.14 9.17 12.67
CA THR A 104 8.36 7.74 12.45
C THR A 104 8.31 7.00 13.78
N SER A 105 7.22 6.28 14.03
CA SER A 105 7.10 5.40 15.18
C SER A 105 7.57 4.00 14.78
N SER A 106 8.84 3.70 15.06
CA SER A 106 9.35 2.35 14.81
C SER A 106 10.17 1.75 15.95
N ARG A 107 10.03 0.43 16.16
CA ARG A 107 10.82 -0.29 17.16
C ARG A 107 12.27 -0.50 16.73
N ARG A 108 12.53 -0.50 15.43
CA ARG A 108 13.86 -0.56 14.81
C ARG A 108 13.81 0.20 13.48
N ALA A 109 14.35 1.41 13.48
CA ALA A 109 14.63 2.17 12.26
C ALA A 109 16.03 1.81 11.76
N PHE A 110 16.22 1.82 10.44
CA PHE A 110 17.48 1.67 9.75
C PHE A 110 17.57 2.72 8.64
#